data_AF-A0AAV8W471-F1
#
_entry.id   AF-A0AAV8W471-F1
#
_cell.length_a   1.000
_cell.length_b   1.000
_cell.length_c   1.000
_cell.angle_alpha   90.00
_cell.angle_beta   90.00
_cell.angle_gamma   90.00
#
_symmetry.space_group_name_H-M   'P 1'
#
loop_
_entity.id
_entity.type
_entity.pdbx_description
1 polymer ?
#
loop_
_entity_poly.entity_id
_entity_poly.type
_entity_poly.pdbx_seq_one_letter_code
_entity_poly.pdbx_strand_id
1 'polypeptide(L)'
;MHIIYSRFTIYILEILNSESPDLNPLDFYVWGYLKDKVYAIPVLTRDDLVQRIQEACNEMRQNPNQVSDAVNSLIRRCHKCIEVGGQHFEQL
;
A
#
# COMPACT_ATOMS: atom_id res chain seq x y z
N MET A 1 -8.70 -20.89 -3.84
CA MET A 1 -7.76 -20.00 -3.14
C MET A 1 -7.39 -18.77 -3.96
N HIS A 2 -7.10 -18.85 -5.26
CA HIS A 2 -6.76 -17.71 -6.14
C HIS A 2 -7.88 -16.67 -6.42
N ILE A 3 -9.16 -17.02 -6.24
CA ILE A 3 -10.29 -16.18 -6.70
C ILE A 3 -10.58 -15.03 -5.71
N ILE A 4 -10.29 -15.22 -4.42
CA ILE A 4 -10.55 -14.21 -3.38
C ILE A 4 -9.50 -13.09 -3.46
N TYR A 5 -8.23 -13.44 -3.69
CA TYR A 5 -7.16 -12.47 -3.93
C TYR A 5 -7.49 -11.60 -5.14
N SER A 6 -7.96 -12.19 -6.25
CA SER A 6 -8.22 -11.49 -7.50
C SER A 6 -9.34 -10.45 -7.40
N ARG A 7 -10.53 -10.79 -6.88
CA ARG A 7 -11.63 -9.80 -6.82
C ARG A 7 -11.39 -8.67 -5.82
N PHE A 8 -10.76 -8.94 -4.68
CA PHE A 8 -10.53 -7.89 -3.67
C PHE A 8 -9.36 -6.97 -4.01
N THR A 9 -8.29 -7.48 -4.63
CA THR A 9 -7.23 -6.61 -5.18
C THR A 9 -7.77 -5.74 -6.31
N ILE A 10 -8.64 -6.26 -7.17
CA ILE A 10 -9.27 -5.46 -8.25
C ILE A 10 -10.05 -4.27 -7.69
N TYR A 11 -10.89 -4.46 -6.66
CA TYR A 11 -11.65 -3.35 -6.06
C TYR A 11 -10.76 -2.28 -5.38
N ILE A 12 -9.61 -2.67 -4.82
CA ILE A 12 -8.68 -1.70 -4.19
C ILE A 12 -7.82 -1.00 -5.24
N LEU A 13 -7.34 -1.73 -6.27
CA LEU A 13 -6.55 -1.18 -7.36
C LEU A 13 -7.36 -0.21 -8.24
N GLU A 14 -8.65 -0.47 -8.47
CA GLU A 14 -9.53 0.46 -9.20
C GLU A 14 -9.72 1.80 -8.48
N ILE A 15 -9.66 1.81 -7.14
CA ILE A 15 -9.79 3.04 -6.33
C ILE A 15 -8.47 3.82 -6.28
N LEU A 16 -7.32 3.15 -6.43
CA LEU A 16 -5.98 3.73 -6.29
C LEU A 16 -5.29 4.08 -7.63
N ASN A 17 -5.95 3.79 -8.75
CA ASN A 17 -5.40 3.97 -10.09
C ASN A 17 -5.10 5.44 -10.41
N SER A 18 -3.83 5.81 -10.33
CA SER A 18 -3.28 7.06 -10.89
C SER A 18 -2.28 6.72 -11.99
N GLU A 19 -2.07 7.65 -12.93
CA GLU A 19 -1.04 7.55 -13.98
C GLU A 19 0.40 7.56 -13.42
N SER A 20 0.58 7.57 -12.09
CA SER A 20 1.87 7.53 -11.40
C SER A 20 1.71 6.91 -10.00
N PRO A 21 1.53 5.58 -9.91
CA PRO A 21 1.32 4.88 -8.62
C PRO A 21 2.49 5.11 -7.65
N ASP A 22 3.72 5.16 -8.17
CA ASP A 22 4.96 5.46 -7.42
C ASP A 22 4.92 6.76 -6.61
N LEU A 23 4.09 7.73 -7.01
CA LEU A 23 3.97 9.05 -6.41
C LEU A 23 2.62 9.30 -5.75
N ASN A 24 1.67 8.36 -5.83
CA ASN A 24 0.38 8.46 -5.14
C ASN A 24 0.53 7.95 -3.69
N PRO A 25 0.41 8.83 -2.67
CA PRO A 25 0.56 8.41 -1.27
C PRO A 25 -0.43 7.33 -0.85
N LEU A 26 -1.64 7.30 -1.41
CA LEU A 26 -2.59 6.24 -1.07
C LEU A 26 -2.11 4.87 -1.59
N ASP A 27 -1.53 4.84 -2.80
CA ASP A 27 -1.06 3.60 -3.41
C ASP A 27 0.25 3.11 -2.79
N PHE A 28 1.20 4.02 -2.58
CA PHE A 28 2.52 3.61 -2.14
C PHE A 28 2.66 3.49 -0.62
N TYR A 29 1.89 4.28 0.14
CA TYR A 29 2.01 4.36 1.61
C TYR A 29 0.92 3.54 2.28
N VAL A 30 -0.34 3.86 2.02
CA VAL A 30 -1.46 3.14 2.66
C VAL A 30 -1.51 1.71 2.15
N TRP A 31 -1.53 1.51 0.83
CA TRP A 31 -1.56 0.16 0.27
C TRP A 31 -0.26 -0.61 0.46
N GLY A 32 0.90 0.06 0.42
CA GLY A 32 2.18 -0.50 0.85
C GLY A 32 2.12 -1.07 2.28
N TYR A 33 1.71 -0.24 3.24
CA TYR A 33 1.57 -0.63 4.65
C TYR A 33 0.57 -1.77 4.87
N LEU A 34 -0.60 -1.70 4.21
CA LEU A 34 -1.61 -2.76 4.29
C LEU A 34 -1.09 -4.08 3.74
N LYS A 35 -0.39 -4.07 2.60
CA LYS A 35 0.21 -5.29 2.04
C LYS A 35 1.20 -5.92 3.03
N ASP A 36 2.11 -5.11 3.57
CA ASP A 36 3.14 -5.59 4.50
C ASP A 36 2.51 -6.19 5.76
N LYS A 37 1.45 -5.59 6.31
CA LYS A 37 0.78 -6.08 7.52
C LYS A 37 -0.12 -7.29 7.26
N VAL A 38 -0.96 -7.24 6.23
CA VAL A 38 -1.98 -8.25 5.97
C VAL A 38 -1.36 -9.54 5.46
N TYR A 39 -0.32 -9.43 4.61
CA TYR A 39 0.31 -10.57 3.95
C TYR A 39 1.64 -11.02 4.60
N ALA A 40 2.03 -10.45 5.75
CA ALA A 40 3.17 -10.94 6.53
C ALA A 40 3.07 -12.44 6.86
N ILE A 41 1.84 -12.94 7.02
CA ILE A 41 1.53 -14.35 7.28
C ILE A 41 0.49 -14.80 6.25
N PRO A 42 0.57 -16.04 5.72
CA PRO A 42 -0.46 -16.57 4.83
C PRO A 42 -1.87 -16.38 5.40
N VAL A 43 -2.75 -15.83 4.58
CA VAL A 43 -4.15 -15.61 4.91
C VAL A 43 -4.95 -16.84 4.49
N LEU A 44 -5.63 -17.47 5.43
CA LEU A 44 -6.27 -18.77 5.20
C LEU A 44 -7.76 -18.65 4.89
N THR A 45 -8.41 -17.58 5.36
CA THR A 45 -9.85 -17.35 5.18
C THR A 45 -10.15 -15.90 4.83
N ARG A 46 -11.35 -15.67 4.28
CA ARG A 46 -11.83 -14.31 3.99
C ARG A 46 -12.01 -13.47 5.26
N ASP A 47 -12.50 -14.09 6.34
CA ASP A 47 -12.77 -13.35 7.57
C ASP A 47 -11.47 -12.92 8.25
N ASP A 48 -10.45 -13.78 8.23
CA ASP A 48 -9.08 -13.45 8.65
C ASP A 48 -8.51 -12.29 7.81
N LEU A 49 -8.72 -12.30 6.48
CA LEU A 49 -8.32 -11.19 5.62
C LEU A 49 -8.95 -9.87 6.05
N VAL A 50 -10.27 -9.86 6.23
CA VAL A 50 -11.04 -8.66 6.59
C VAL A 50 -10.63 -8.15 7.97
N GLN A 51 -10.46 -9.05 8.94
CA GLN A 51 -10.04 -8.70 10.29
C GLN A 51 -8.66 -8.04 10.29
N ARG A 52 -7.67 -8.63 9.59
CA ARG A 52 -6.31 -8.07 9.51
C ARG A 52 -6.27 -6.71 8.83
N ILE A 53 -7.09 -6.50 7.79
CA ILE A 53 -7.21 -5.18 7.15
C ILE A 53 -7.75 -4.15 8.15
N GLN A 54 -8.80 -4.50 8.91
CA GLN A 54 -9.37 -3.60 9.92
C GLN A 54 -8.36 -3.28 11.03
N GLU A 55 -7.63 -4.28 11.52
CA GLU A 55 -6.58 -4.12 12.52
C GLU A 55 -5.45 -3.20 12.01
N ALA A 56 -4.95 -3.43 10.80
CA ALA A 56 -3.91 -2.59 10.18
C ALA A 56 -4.39 -1.15 9.97
N CYS A 57 -5.64 -0.94 9.53
CA CYS A 57 -6.24 0.39 9.41
C CYS A 57 -6.36 1.10 10.77
N ASN A 58 -6.72 0.36 11.83
CA ASN A 58 -6.81 0.90 13.17
C ASN A 58 -5.43 1.25 13.73
N GLU A 59 -4.43 0.38 13.57
CA GLU A 59 -3.04 0.65 13.97
C GLU A 59 -2.53 1.92 13.26
N MET A 60 -2.77 2.01 11.96
CA MET A 60 -2.40 3.19 11.17
C MET A 60 -3.06 4.45 11.75
N ARG A 61 -4.37 4.43 12.01
CA ARG A 61 -5.12 5.58 12.57
C ARG A 61 -4.64 6.01 13.96
N GLN A 62 -4.16 5.08 14.78
CA GLN A 62 -3.69 5.38 16.15
C GLN A 62 -2.24 5.90 16.19
N ASN A 63 -1.49 5.82 15.10
CA ASN A 63 -0.14 6.36 15.04
C ASN A 63 -0.19 7.89 14.80
N PRO A 64 0.31 8.73 15.72
CA PRO A 64 0.30 10.19 15.55
C PRO A 64 1.24 10.68 14.45
N ASN A 65 2.21 9.87 14.01
CA ASN A 65 3.25 10.25 13.06
C ASN A 65 2.89 9.95 11.59
N GLN A 66 1.69 9.42 11.31
CA GLN A 66 1.30 8.97 9.97
C GLN A 66 1.51 10.00 8.86
N VAL A 67 1.17 11.26 9.11
CA VAL A 67 1.31 12.33 8.12
C VAL A 67 2.79 12.58 7.82
N SER A 68 3.62 12.64 8.85
CA SER A 68 5.06 12.83 8.71
C SER A 68 5.72 11.66 7.98
N ASP A 69 5.32 10.43 8.31
CA ASP A 69 5.84 9.21 7.68
C ASP A 69 5.45 9.13 6.19
N ALA A 70 4.21 9.48 5.85
CA ALA A 70 3.73 9.56 4.47
C ALA A 70 4.50 10.62 3.66
N VAL A 71 4.73 11.81 4.24
CA VAL A 71 5.52 12.89 3.62
C VAL A 71 6.97 12.46 3.41
N ASN A 72 7.61 11.85 4.40
CA ASN A 72 8.98 11.36 4.29
C ASN A 72 9.10 10.27 3.20
N SER A 73 8.11 9.37 3.12
CA SER A 73 8.05 8.38 2.05
C SER A 73 7.88 9.02 0.67
N LEU A 74 7.05 10.06 0.55
CA LEU A 74 6.90 10.81 -0.70
C LEU A 74 8.22 11.45 -1.12
N ILE A 75 8.91 12.15 -0.22
CA ILE A 75 10.20 12.81 -0.49
C ILE A 75 11.21 11.77 -1.00
N ARG A 76 11.36 10.64 -0.31
CA ARG A 76 12.27 9.56 -0.72
C ARG A 76 11.95 9.05 -2.13
N ARG A 77 10.67 8.91 -2.46
CA ARG A 77 10.20 8.46 -3.78
C ARG A 77 10.43 9.50 -4.87
N CYS A 78 10.25 10.78 -4.58
CA CYS A 78 10.62 11.87 -5.49
C CYS A 78 12.12 11.85 -5.79
N HIS A 79 12.98 11.68 -4.77
CA HIS A 79 14.42 11.52 -4.98
C HIS A 79 14.73 10.31 -5.85
N LYS A 80 14.06 9.17 -5.60
CA LYS A 80 14.26 7.96 -6.40
C LYS A 80 13.85 8.15 -7.86
N CYS A 81 12.72 8.81 -8.09
CA CYS A 81 12.24 9.17 -9.43
C CYS A 81 13.27 10.01 -10.19
N ILE A 82 13.93 10.97 -9.52
CA ILE A 82 15.00 11.78 -10.12
C ILE A 82 16.22 10.91 -10.46
N GLU A 83 16.66 10.02 -9.56
CA GLU A 83 17.80 9.11 -9.80
C GLU A 83 17.61 8.23 -11.03
N VAL A 84 16.38 7.75 -11.27
CA VAL A 84 16.05 6.89 -12.41
C VAL A 84 15.59 7.68 -13.64
N GLY A 85 15.74 9.01 -13.65
CA GLY A 85 15.38 9.86 -14.79
C GLY A 85 13.89 9.84 -15.14
N GLY A 86 13.01 9.67 -14.15
CA GLY A 86 11.56 9.62 -14.33
C GLY A 86 11.01 8.25 -14.75
N GLN A 87 11.84 7.21 -14.78
CA GLN A 87 11.39 5.83 -15.02
C GLN A 87 10.68 5.25 -13.78
N HIS A 88 9.91 4.17 -13.99
CA HIS A 88 9.25 3.42 -12.92
C HIS A 88 10.29 2.70 -12.05
N PHE A 89 10.10 2.68 -10.72
CA PHE A 89 11.11 2.18 -9.78
C PHE A 89 10.58 1.23 -8.69
N GLU A 90 9.30 0.85 -8.71
CA GLU A 90 8.76 -0.16 -7.78
C GLU A 90 9.27 -1.59 -8.03
N GLN A 91 10.04 -1.82 -9.10
CA GLN A 91 10.61 -3.13 -9.47
C GLN A 91 12.14 -3.18 -9.52
N LEU A 92 12.84 -2.19 -8.93
CA LEU A 92 14.31 -2.13 -8.86
C LEU A 92 14.85 -2.58 -7.50
#